data_AF-A0A2E2TFQ0-F1
#
_entry.id   AF-A0A2E2TFQ0-F1
#
_cell.length_a   1.000
_cell.length_b   1.000
_cell.length_c   1.000
_cell.angle_alpha   90.00
_cell.angle_beta   90.00
_cell.angle_gamma   90.00
#
_symmetry.space_group_name_H-M   'P 1'
#
loop_
_entity.id
_entity.type
_entity.pdbx_description
1 polymer ?
#
loop_
_entity_poly.entity_id
_entity_poly.type
_entity_poly.pdbx_seq_one_letter_code
_entity_poly.pdbx_strand_id
1 'polypeptide(L)'
;MEELLNSNLSDKAKYDYTLVRRALDDNDEKAYTQIMARYREPIYYMLLKMIRSEVDAEDLTIEAFGKAFKKLDQYEPTYAFSTWLYKIASNNCIDFIRKKKMKTLSLDATLEGEENSRKYEPVADTLTPEEEAIKSQKIIVMHKVVDQLKPRYKSLIELRYFKEYSYQEIAKELNLPLGTLKAQLFRAKELLYEILKDRRSSI
;
A
#
# COMPACT_ATOMS: atom_id res chain seq x y z
N MET A 1 -11.55 -20.86 21.34
CA MET A 1 -12.11 -20.16 20.15
C MET A 1 -11.06 -19.38 19.35
N GLU A 2 -9.88 -19.05 19.91
CA GLU A 2 -8.77 -18.40 19.18
C GLU A 2 -8.05 -19.29 18.13
N GLU A 3 -8.06 -20.61 18.30
CA GLU A 3 -7.31 -21.53 17.41
C GLU A 3 -7.87 -21.64 15.98
N LEU A 4 -9.16 -21.36 15.74
CA LEU A 4 -9.78 -21.57 14.43
C LEU A 4 -9.54 -20.43 13.43
N LEU A 5 -9.28 -19.20 13.91
CA LEU A 5 -9.01 -18.02 13.07
C LEU A 5 -7.60 -18.02 12.45
N ASN A 6 -6.65 -18.67 13.11
CA ASN A 6 -5.24 -18.75 12.68
C ASN A 6 -4.97 -19.74 11.53
N SER A 7 -5.95 -20.55 11.14
CA SER A 7 -5.77 -21.60 10.12
C SER A 7 -5.63 -21.05 8.69
N ASN A 8 -6.15 -19.85 8.40
CA ASN A 8 -6.16 -19.25 7.06
C ASN A 8 -5.03 -18.24 6.79
N LEU A 9 -4.17 -17.98 7.78
CA LEU A 9 -3.03 -17.05 7.63
C LEU A 9 -1.80 -17.78 7.09
N SER A 10 -1.05 -17.14 6.20
CA SER A 10 0.27 -17.64 5.78
C SER A 10 1.26 -17.63 6.95
N ASP A 11 2.33 -18.42 6.87
CA ASP A 11 3.34 -18.48 7.95
C ASP A 11 3.96 -17.11 8.25
N LYS A 12 4.13 -16.27 7.21
CA LYS A 12 4.54 -14.87 7.38
C LYS A 12 3.52 -14.09 8.22
N ALA A 13 2.24 -14.21 7.89
CA ALA A 13 1.18 -13.49 8.60
C ALA A 13 0.99 -14.00 10.04
N LYS A 14 1.19 -15.30 10.29
CA LYS A 14 1.25 -15.87 11.65
C LYS A 14 2.42 -15.28 12.45
N TYR A 15 3.61 -15.18 11.85
CA TYR A 15 4.75 -14.54 12.51
C TYR A 15 4.52 -13.04 12.77
N ASP A 16 3.90 -12.32 11.84
CA ASP A 16 3.54 -10.92 12.10
C ASP A 16 2.56 -10.82 13.27
N TYR A 17 1.58 -11.72 13.34
CA TYR A 17 0.64 -11.78 14.45
C TYR A 17 1.33 -12.05 15.79
N THR A 18 2.31 -12.96 15.85
CA THR A 18 3.07 -13.19 17.11
C THR A 18 3.85 -11.96 17.54
N LEU A 19 4.43 -11.19 16.61
CA LEU A 19 5.06 -9.90 16.94
C LEU A 19 4.03 -8.90 17.48
N VAL A 20 2.84 -8.83 16.89
CA VAL A 20 1.79 -7.94 17.39
C VAL A 20 1.36 -8.32 18.80
N ARG A 21 1.20 -9.63 19.09
CA ARG A 21 0.85 -10.11 20.44
C ARG A 21 1.93 -9.76 21.46
N ARG A 22 3.20 -10.03 21.17
CA ARG A 22 4.33 -9.61 22.03
C ARG A 22 4.36 -8.10 22.28
N ALA A 23 4.08 -7.30 21.25
CA ALA A 23 4.06 -5.85 21.36
C ALA A 23 2.92 -5.33 22.26
N LEU A 24 1.78 -6.03 22.31
CA LEU A 24 0.59 -5.62 23.08
C LEU A 24 0.56 -6.24 24.48
N ASP A 25 0.80 -7.55 24.57
CA ASP A 25 0.59 -8.34 25.77
C ASP A 25 1.80 -8.20 26.72
N ASP A 26 3.02 -8.19 26.17
CA ASP A 26 4.27 -8.09 26.93
C ASP A 26 4.87 -6.67 26.93
N ASN A 27 4.25 -5.73 26.19
CA ASN A 27 4.78 -4.40 25.92
C ASN A 27 6.25 -4.44 25.41
N ASP A 28 6.57 -5.45 24.58
CA ASP A 28 7.92 -5.73 24.11
C ASP A 28 8.39 -4.74 23.03
N GLU A 29 9.25 -3.79 23.41
CA GLU A 29 9.84 -2.81 22.49
C GLU A 29 10.56 -3.46 21.30
N LYS A 30 11.18 -4.64 21.49
CA LYS A 30 11.86 -5.34 20.39
C LYS A 30 10.88 -5.85 19.34
N ALA A 31 9.64 -6.13 19.73
CA ALA A 31 8.59 -6.52 18.79
C ALA A 31 8.19 -5.34 17.89
N TYR A 32 8.04 -4.14 18.46
CA TYR A 32 7.83 -2.92 17.67
C TYR A 32 8.96 -2.65 16.69
N THR A 33 10.22 -2.77 17.15
CA THR A 33 11.39 -2.59 16.27
C THR A 33 11.41 -3.60 15.13
N GLN A 34 11.09 -4.86 15.39
CA GLN A 34 11.03 -5.90 14.35
C GLN A 34 9.92 -5.65 13.33
N ILE A 35 8.74 -5.23 13.79
CA ILE A 35 7.64 -4.84 12.89
C ILE A 35 8.10 -3.68 11.99
N MET A 36 8.70 -2.64 12.57
CA MET A 36 9.18 -1.49 11.82
C MET A 36 10.26 -1.89 10.81
N ALA A 37 11.28 -2.64 11.22
CA ALA A 37 12.34 -3.10 10.33
C ALA A 37 11.80 -3.92 9.15
N ARG A 38 10.80 -4.77 9.38
CA ARG A 38 10.21 -5.62 8.34
C ARG A 38 9.39 -4.85 7.30
N TYR A 39 8.81 -3.72 7.70
CA TYR A 39 7.80 -3.02 6.90
C TYR A 39 8.19 -1.59 6.48
N ARG A 40 9.24 -0.99 7.05
CA ARG A 40 9.63 0.40 6.77
C ARG A 40 9.86 0.63 5.28
N GLU A 41 10.75 -0.14 4.68
CA GLU A 41 11.15 0.02 3.29
C GLU A 41 9.99 -0.29 2.30
N PRO A 42 9.23 -1.39 2.44
CA PRO A 42 8.06 -1.63 1.59
C PRO A 42 6.98 -0.55 1.69
N ILE A 43 6.75 0.03 2.88
CA ILE A 43 5.81 1.14 3.07
C ILE A 43 6.35 2.43 2.46
N TYR A 44 7.62 2.74 2.69
CA TYR A 44 8.31 3.89 2.10
C TYR A 44 8.21 3.88 0.58
N TYR A 45 8.56 2.78 -0.09
CA TYR A 45 8.48 2.70 -1.55
C TYR A 45 7.06 2.78 -2.10
N MET A 46 6.06 2.28 -1.35
CA MET A 46 4.66 2.49 -1.73
C MET A 46 4.31 3.97 -1.68
N LEU A 47 4.65 4.66 -0.59
CA LEU A 47 4.35 6.08 -0.40
C LEU A 47 5.11 6.96 -1.41
N LEU A 48 6.37 6.62 -1.70
CA LEU A 48 7.19 7.31 -2.69
C LEU A 48 6.54 7.26 -4.09
N LYS A 49 5.96 6.12 -4.47
CA LYS A 49 5.22 6.01 -5.75
C LYS A 49 3.98 6.89 -5.80
N MET A 50 3.26 6.97 -4.68
CA MET A 50 2.03 7.78 -4.56
C MET A 50 2.30 9.29 -4.59
N ILE A 51 3.34 9.75 -3.89
CA ILE A 51 3.59 11.20 -3.67
C ILE A 51 4.70 11.78 -4.57
N ARG A 52 5.58 10.93 -5.12
CA ARG A 52 6.75 11.30 -5.95
C ARG A 52 7.63 12.39 -5.31
N SER A 53 7.79 12.32 -3.99
CA SER A 53 8.59 13.22 -3.17
C SER A 53 9.25 12.38 -2.07
N GLU A 54 10.58 12.32 -2.08
CA GLU A 54 11.35 11.49 -1.14
C GLU A 54 11.17 11.97 0.30
N VAL A 55 11.25 13.29 0.51
CA VAL A 55 11.06 13.93 1.82
C VAL A 55 9.66 13.64 2.38
N ASP A 56 8.62 13.89 1.58
CA ASP A 56 7.24 13.65 2.02
C ASP A 56 7.00 12.15 2.26
N ALA A 57 7.60 11.26 1.45
CA ALA A 57 7.45 9.81 1.61
C ALA A 57 8.11 9.30 2.90
N GLU A 58 9.27 9.82 3.27
CA GLU A 58 9.95 9.46 4.51
C GLU A 58 9.13 9.89 5.74
N ASP A 59 8.67 11.15 5.76
CA ASP A 59 7.83 11.68 6.83
C ASP A 59 6.52 10.89 6.98
N LEU A 60 5.83 10.63 5.86
CA LEU A 60 4.59 9.87 5.85
C LEU A 60 4.79 8.42 6.30
N THR A 61 5.96 7.84 6.04
CA THR A 61 6.30 6.49 6.52
C THR A 61 6.34 6.48 8.04
N ILE A 62 7.09 7.40 8.65
CA ILE A 62 7.21 7.50 10.11
C ILE A 62 5.83 7.79 10.73
N GLU A 63 5.06 8.73 10.16
CA GLU A 63 3.73 9.05 10.64
C GLU A 63 2.77 7.84 10.56
N ALA A 64 2.86 7.04 9.48
CA ALA A 64 2.04 5.85 9.32
C ALA A 64 2.35 4.80 10.40
N PHE A 65 3.62 4.55 10.72
CA PHE A 65 3.99 3.68 11.84
C PHE A 65 3.53 4.23 13.18
N GLY A 66 3.69 5.54 13.42
CA GLY A 66 3.20 6.17 14.64
C GLY A 66 1.68 6.01 14.81
N LYS A 67 0.90 6.13 13.72
CA LYS A 67 -0.55 5.88 13.72
C LYS A 67 -0.89 4.41 13.91
N ALA A 68 -0.13 3.50 13.30
CA ALA A 68 -0.34 2.07 13.42
C ALA A 68 -0.06 1.60 14.85
N PHE A 69 1.06 1.97 15.45
CA PHE A 69 1.41 1.57 16.81
C PHE A 69 0.43 2.12 17.86
N LYS A 70 -0.09 3.33 17.68
CA LYS A 70 -1.16 3.89 18.54
C LYS A 70 -2.51 3.17 18.44
N LYS A 71 -2.72 2.36 17.40
CA LYS A 71 -3.98 1.63 17.15
C LYS A 71 -3.74 0.12 17.10
N LEU A 72 -2.58 -0.34 17.55
CA LEU A 72 -2.16 -1.72 17.38
C LEU A 72 -3.11 -2.68 18.11
N ASP A 73 -3.69 -2.21 19.22
CA ASP A 73 -4.76 -2.84 20.00
C ASP A 73 -6.04 -3.11 19.19
N GLN A 74 -6.29 -2.35 18.14
CA GLN A 74 -7.46 -2.49 17.26
C GLN A 74 -7.22 -3.48 16.10
N TYR A 75 -6.04 -4.09 16.00
CA TYR A 75 -5.75 -5.07 14.98
C TYR A 75 -6.36 -6.44 15.33
N GLU A 76 -7.31 -6.85 14.49
CA GLU A 76 -7.94 -8.17 14.54
C GLU A 76 -7.31 -9.12 13.50
N PRO A 77 -6.97 -10.37 13.87
CA PRO A 77 -6.33 -11.35 12.98
C PRO A 77 -7.28 -11.92 11.90
N THR A 78 -8.35 -11.21 11.56
CA THR A 78 -9.26 -11.54 10.45
C THR A 78 -8.63 -11.29 9.08
N TYR A 79 -7.51 -10.57 9.03
CA TYR A 79 -6.67 -10.34 7.86
C TYR A 79 -5.20 -10.16 8.27
N ALA A 80 -4.26 -10.35 7.35
CA ALA A 80 -2.84 -10.20 7.64
C ALA A 80 -2.49 -8.79 8.12
N PHE A 81 -1.62 -8.68 9.12
CA PHE A 81 -1.14 -7.40 9.67
C PHE A 81 -0.61 -6.45 8.59
N SER A 82 0.13 -6.98 7.61
CA SER A 82 0.60 -6.21 6.45
C SER A 82 -0.55 -5.51 5.72
N THR A 83 -1.70 -6.16 5.55
CA THR A 83 -2.87 -5.54 4.90
C THR A 83 -3.42 -4.37 5.71
N TRP A 84 -3.44 -4.51 7.04
CA TRP A 84 -3.86 -3.46 7.96
C TRP A 84 -2.93 -2.24 7.91
N LEU A 85 -1.62 -2.48 8.03
CA LEU A 85 -0.59 -1.45 8.05
C LEU A 85 -0.55 -0.66 6.73
N TYR A 86 -0.60 -1.36 5.59
CA TYR A 86 -0.64 -0.73 4.27
C TYR A 86 -1.85 0.19 4.10
N LYS A 87 -3.00 -0.17 4.68
CA LYS A 87 -4.20 0.66 4.63
C LYS A 87 -4.04 1.94 5.45
N ILE A 88 -3.41 1.85 6.63
CA ILE A 88 -3.10 3.04 7.44
C ILE A 88 -2.17 3.98 6.66
N ALA A 89 -1.09 3.44 6.09
CA ALA A 89 -0.14 4.21 5.31
C ALA A 89 -0.78 4.85 4.07
N SER A 90 -1.52 4.08 3.27
CA SER A 90 -2.16 4.62 2.05
C SER A 90 -3.19 5.69 2.36
N ASN A 91 -3.99 5.50 3.42
CA ASN A 91 -4.96 6.51 3.84
C ASN A 91 -4.27 7.79 4.32
N ASN A 92 -3.17 7.64 5.07
CA ASN A 92 -2.36 8.78 5.50
C ASN A 92 -1.86 9.61 4.31
N CYS A 93 -1.35 8.93 3.29
CA CYS A 93 -0.86 9.57 2.07
C CYS A 93 -1.98 10.29 1.30
N ILE A 94 -3.13 9.64 1.13
CA ILE A 94 -4.29 10.24 0.45
C ILE A 94 -4.75 11.50 1.18
N ASP A 95 -4.83 11.47 2.51
CA ASP A 95 -5.19 12.64 3.32
C ASP A 95 -4.18 13.77 3.15
N PHE A 96 -2.88 13.45 3.11
CA PHE A 96 -1.81 14.41 2.86
C PHE A 96 -1.93 15.05 1.47
N ILE A 97 -2.10 14.25 0.42
CA ILE A 97 -2.29 14.71 -0.96
C ILE A 97 -3.49 15.66 -1.05
N ARG A 98 -4.61 15.28 -0.43
CA ARG A 98 -5.84 16.10 -0.43
C ARG A 98 -5.59 17.45 0.24
N LYS A 99 -4.91 17.48 1.38
CA LYS A 99 -4.55 18.72 2.09
C LYS A 99 -3.59 19.59 1.28
N LYS A 100 -2.59 18.98 0.63
CA LYS A 100 -1.62 19.70 -0.23
C LYS A 100 -2.34 20.37 -1.41
N LYS A 101 -3.24 19.65 -2.09
CA LYS A 101 -4.06 20.19 -3.18
C LYS A 101 -4.97 21.35 -2.74
N MET A 102 -5.60 21.25 -1.57
CA MET A 102 -6.44 22.33 -1.04
C MET A 102 -5.63 23.57 -0.69
N LYS A 103 -4.40 23.42 -0.17
CA LYS A 103 -3.49 24.55 0.06
C LYS A 103 -3.09 25.23 -1.24
N THR A 104 -2.74 24.47 -2.28
CA THR A 104 -2.40 25.04 -3.60
C THR A 104 -3.57 25.83 -4.19
N LEU A 105 -4.79 25.28 -4.16
CA LEU A 105 -5.99 25.98 -4.65
C LEU A 105 -6.34 27.24 -3.83
N SER A 106 -6.00 27.25 -2.53
CA SER A 106 -6.19 28.42 -1.66
C SER A 106 -5.09 29.47 -1.80
N LEU A 107 -3.93 29.12 -2.38
CA LEU A 107 -2.82 30.02 -2.66
C LEU A 107 -2.93 30.63 -4.07
N ASP A 108 -3.44 29.86 -5.04
CA ASP A 108 -3.73 30.35 -6.41
C ASP A 108 -4.84 31.42 -6.43
N ALA A 109 -5.63 31.55 -5.37
CA ALA A 109 -6.62 32.64 -5.22
C ALA A 109 -6.02 33.95 -4.67
N THR A 110 -4.74 33.98 -4.30
CA THR A 110 -4.19 35.10 -3.50
C THR A 110 -2.79 35.60 -3.87
N LEU A 111 -2.07 35.02 -4.83
CA LEU A 111 -0.71 35.48 -5.14
C LEU A 111 -0.41 35.46 -6.64
N GLU A 112 -0.71 36.59 -7.30
CA GLU A 112 0.23 37.14 -8.29
C GLU A 112 1.47 37.61 -7.51
N GLY A 113 2.61 36.94 -7.67
CA GLY A 113 3.87 37.45 -7.14
C GLY A 113 4.89 36.40 -6.71
N GLU A 114 6.03 36.43 -7.40
CA GLU A 114 7.37 36.10 -6.91
C GLU A 114 7.81 34.62 -6.87
N GLU A 115 8.33 34.23 -8.03
CA GLU A 115 9.61 33.55 -8.26
C GLU A 115 10.47 33.23 -7.01
N ASN A 116 10.52 31.95 -6.63
CA ASN A 116 11.70 31.39 -5.97
C ASN A 116 11.82 29.88 -6.21
N SER A 117 12.25 29.52 -7.43
CA SER A 117 12.62 28.15 -7.79
C SER A 117 13.94 27.76 -7.12
N ARG A 118 13.87 27.24 -5.89
CA ARG A 118 14.98 26.52 -5.27
C ARG A 118 15.11 25.15 -5.93
N LYS A 119 16.17 25.00 -6.73
CA LYS A 119 16.61 23.74 -7.32
C LYS A 119 16.95 22.77 -6.18
N TYR A 120 16.18 21.69 -6.08
CA TYR A 120 16.56 20.51 -5.31
C TYR A 120 17.39 19.61 -6.23
N GLU A 121 18.65 19.37 -5.86
CA GLU A 121 19.43 18.26 -6.40
C GLU A 121 18.96 16.96 -5.72
N PRO A 122 18.54 15.94 -6.50
CA PRO A 122 18.22 14.64 -5.92
C PRO A 122 19.52 13.89 -5.59
N VAL A 123 19.65 13.46 -4.33
CA VAL A 123 20.61 12.42 -3.96
C VAL A 123 20.03 11.10 -4.45
N ALA A 124 20.50 10.69 -5.63
CA ALA A 124 20.11 9.46 -6.27
C ALA A 124 20.56 8.24 -5.45
N ASP A 125 19.62 7.53 -4.83
CA ASP A 125 19.76 6.10 -4.61
C ASP A 125 19.15 5.39 -5.84
N THR A 126 19.91 5.44 -6.95
CA THR A 126 19.50 4.82 -8.21
C THR A 126 19.68 3.32 -8.11
N LEU A 127 18.57 2.59 -8.25
CA LEU A 127 18.57 1.18 -8.62
C LEU A 127 19.54 0.97 -9.79
N THR A 128 20.33 -0.10 -9.72
CA THR A 128 21.24 -0.44 -10.82
C THR A 128 20.44 -0.68 -12.11
N PRO A 129 21.01 -0.44 -13.31
CA PRO A 129 20.33 -0.68 -14.59
C PRO A 129 19.76 -2.11 -14.72
N GLU A 130 20.40 -3.08 -14.05
CA GLU A 130 19.94 -4.47 -13.98
C GLU A 130 18.69 -4.62 -13.11
N GLU A 131 18.63 -3.95 -11.96
CA GLU A 131 17.45 -3.90 -11.10
C GLU A 131 16.29 -3.16 -11.76
N GLU A 132 16.56 -2.10 -12.53
CA GLU A 132 15.57 -1.40 -13.35
C GLU A 132 15.02 -2.29 -14.48
N ALA A 133 15.89 -3.07 -15.14
CA ALA A 133 15.49 -4.02 -16.18
C ALA A 133 14.65 -5.17 -15.59
N ILE A 134 15.06 -5.73 -14.45
CA ILE A 134 14.30 -6.79 -13.74
C ILE A 134 12.95 -6.25 -13.27
N LYS A 135 12.90 -5.02 -12.75
CA LYS A 135 11.66 -4.36 -12.32
C LYS A 135 10.74 -4.08 -13.50
N SER A 136 11.27 -3.61 -14.62
CA SER A 136 10.52 -3.37 -15.85
C SER A 136 9.93 -4.67 -16.40
N GLN A 137 10.72 -5.75 -16.40
CA GLN A 137 10.26 -7.07 -16.81
C GLN A 137 9.16 -7.61 -15.90
N LYS A 138 9.29 -7.45 -14.58
CA LYS A 138 8.25 -7.84 -13.60
C LYS A 138 6.96 -7.04 -13.80
N ILE A 139 7.04 -5.76 -14.12
CA ILE A 139 5.87 -4.91 -14.42
C ILE A 139 5.18 -5.38 -15.71
N ILE A 140 5.93 -5.66 -16.78
CA ILE A 140 5.39 -6.18 -18.05
C ILE A 140 4.69 -7.53 -17.83
N VAL A 141 5.31 -8.43 -17.06
CA VAL A 141 4.69 -9.72 -16.71
C VAL A 141 3.41 -9.52 -15.91
N MET A 142 3.39 -8.59 -14.95
CA MET A 142 2.19 -8.29 -14.15
C MET A 142 1.05 -7.75 -15.02
N HIS A 143 1.33 -6.83 -15.96
CA HIS A 143 0.33 -6.36 -16.92
C HIS A 143 -0.25 -7.51 -17.75
N LYS A 144 0.61 -8.38 -18.30
CA LYS A 144 0.17 -9.57 -19.08
C LYS A 144 -0.67 -10.56 -18.25
N VAL A 145 -0.44 -10.63 -16.94
CA VAL A 145 -1.25 -11.46 -16.03
C VAL A 145 -2.61 -10.81 -15.79
N VAL A 146 -2.62 -9.49 -15.53
CA VAL A 146 -3.85 -8.72 -15.35
C VAL A 146 -4.72 -8.70 -16.61
N ASP A 147 -4.10 -8.73 -17.80
CA ASP A 147 -4.78 -8.79 -19.10
C ASP A 147 -5.61 -10.06 -19.32
N GLN A 148 -5.32 -11.14 -18.59
CA GLN A 148 -6.11 -12.38 -18.65
C GLN A 148 -7.40 -12.32 -17.84
N LEU A 149 -7.56 -11.31 -16.98
CA LEU A 149 -8.81 -11.12 -16.24
C LEU A 149 -9.93 -10.64 -17.17
N LYS A 150 -11.17 -11.03 -16.85
CA LYS A 150 -12.34 -10.42 -17.49
C LYS A 150 -12.31 -8.89 -17.29
N PRO A 151 -12.78 -8.09 -18.27
CA PRO A 151 -12.62 -6.63 -18.28
C PRO A 151 -13.02 -5.92 -16.97
N ARG A 152 -14.11 -6.38 -16.36
CA ARG A 152 -14.59 -5.86 -15.07
C ARG A 152 -13.56 -6.01 -13.94
N TYR A 153 -12.92 -7.17 -13.82
CA TYR A 153 -11.93 -7.40 -12.77
C TYR A 153 -10.58 -6.76 -13.09
N LYS A 154 -10.20 -6.74 -14.38
CA LYS A 154 -9.03 -5.99 -14.86
C LYS A 154 -9.12 -4.52 -14.47
N SER A 155 -10.22 -3.86 -14.79
CA SER A 155 -10.43 -2.43 -14.48
C SER A 155 -10.32 -2.14 -12.98
N LEU A 156 -10.86 -3.02 -12.13
CA LEU A 156 -10.73 -2.89 -10.68
C LEU A 156 -9.29 -2.98 -10.19
N ILE A 157 -8.52 -3.92 -10.74
CA ILE A 157 -7.11 -4.08 -10.41
C ILE A 157 -6.29 -2.90 -10.93
N GLU A 158 -6.55 -2.44 -12.15
CA GLU A 158 -5.93 -1.24 -12.73
C GLU A 158 -6.16 0.00 -11.89
N LEU A 159 -7.42 0.30 -11.58
CA LEU A 159 -7.78 1.44 -10.76
C LEU A 159 -7.14 1.35 -9.38
N ARG A 160 -7.13 0.17 -8.75
CA ARG A 160 -6.59 0.01 -7.40
C ARG A 160 -5.07 0.02 -7.34
N TYR A 161 -4.39 -0.66 -8.26
CA TYR A 161 -2.97 -1.00 -8.13
C TYR A 161 -2.06 -0.27 -9.10
N PHE A 162 -2.59 0.25 -10.21
CA PHE A 162 -1.81 0.98 -11.21
C PHE A 162 -2.11 2.47 -11.17
N LYS A 163 -3.38 2.83 -10.93
CA LYS A 163 -3.82 4.23 -10.77
C LYS A 163 -3.95 4.64 -9.29
N GLU A 164 -3.79 3.69 -8.37
CA GLU A 164 -3.74 3.90 -6.92
C GLU A 164 -5.00 4.50 -6.28
N TYR A 165 -6.17 4.33 -6.91
CA TYR A 165 -7.44 4.84 -6.39
C TYR A 165 -7.81 4.13 -5.07
N SER A 166 -8.39 4.89 -4.15
CA SER A 166 -9.01 4.35 -2.94
C SER A 166 -10.28 3.57 -3.28
N TYR A 167 -10.74 2.72 -2.36
CA TYR A 167 -12.00 2.00 -2.58
C TYR A 167 -13.19 2.96 -2.73
N GLN A 168 -13.16 4.12 -2.08
CA GLN A 168 -14.23 5.12 -2.21
C GLN A 168 -14.21 5.77 -3.59
N GLU A 169 -13.03 6.11 -4.11
CA GLU A 169 -12.87 6.67 -5.46
C GLU A 169 -13.28 5.65 -6.51
N ILE A 170 -12.88 4.39 -6.39
CA ILE A 170 -13.30 3.33 -7.33
C ILE A 170 -14.81 3.10 -7.25
N ALA A 171 -15.38 3.08 -6.05
CA ALA A 171 -16.82 2.93 -5.85
C ALA A 171 -17.59 4.07 -6.52
N LYS A 172 -17.08 5.30 -6.41
CA LYS A 172 -17.65 6.48 -7.06
C LYS A 172 -17.48 6.44 -8.58
N GLU A 173 -16.26 6.18 -9.05
CA GLU A 173 -15.89 6.09 -10.47
C GLU A 173 -16.73 5.07 -11.23
N LEU A 174 -16.93 3.89 -10.62
CA LEU A 174 -17.66 2.79 -11.23
C LEU A 174 -19.15 2.76 -10.84
N ASN A 175 -19.61 3.74 -10.05
CA ASN A 175 -20.95 3.79 -9.49
C ASN A 175 -21.40 2.46 -8.83
N LEU A 176 -20.54 1.92 -7.97
CA LEU A 176 -20.75 0.66 -7.25
C LEU A 176 -20.86 0.87 -5.73
N PRO A 177 -21.75 0.15 -5.04
CA PRO A 177 -21.72 0.11 -3.58
C PRO A 177 -20.36 -0.39 -3.06
N LEU A 178 -19.86 0.21 -1.97
CA LEU A 178 -18.54 -0.11 -1.42
C LEU A 178 -18.38 -1.59 -1.02
N GLY A 179 -19.45 -2.22 -0.52
CA GLY A 179 -19.47 -3.66 -0.22
C GLY A 179 -19.30 -4.51 -1.47
N THR A 180 -20.04 -4.18 -2.53
CA THR A 180 -19.96 -4.81 -3.84
C THR A 180 -18.58 -4.66 -4.48
N LEU A 181 -17.96 -3.50 -4.34
CA LEU A 181 -16.58 -3.27 -4.77
C LEU A 181 -15.59 -4.19 -4.02
N LYS A 182 -15.68 -4.25 -2.69
CA LYS A 182 -14.78 -5.09 -1.87
C LYS A 182 -14.87 -6.56 -2.27
N ALA A 183 -16.10 -7.08 -2.47
CA ALA A 183 -16.32 -8.45 -2.90
C ALA A 183 -15.72 -8.72 -4.30
N GLN A 184 -15.88 -7.80 -5.25
CA GLN A 184 -15.30 -7.95 -6.58
C GLN A 184 -13.78 -7.84 -6.60
N LEU A 185 -13.19 -6.93 -5.81
CA LEU A 185 -11.75 -6.82 -5.66
C LEU A 185 -11.14 -8.06 -5.01
N PHE A 186 -11.83 -8.65 -4.04
CA PHE A 186 -11.43 -9.94 -3.46
C PHE A 186 -11.40 -11.03 -4.54
N ARG A 187 -12.50 -11.16 -5.29
CA ARG A 187 -12.61 -12.16 -6.37
C ARG A 187 -11.59 -11.94 -7.50
N ALA A 188 -11.29 -10.68 -7.84
CA ALA A 188 -10.25 -10.34 -8.80
C ALA A 188 -8.86 -10.82 -8.35
N LYS A 189 -8.55 -10.73 -7.05
CA LYS A 189 -7.29 -11.23 -6.49
C LYS A 189 -7.22 -12.75 -6.49
N GLU A 190 -8.31 -13.44 -6.18
CA GLU A 190 -8.36 -14.91 -6.27
C GLU A 190 -8.08 -15.37 -7.71
N LEU A 191 -8.72 -14.75 -8.70
CA LEU A 191 -8.46 -15.06 -10.10
C LEU A 191 -7.01 -14.81 -10.51
N LEU A 192 -6.41 -13.70 -10.07
CA LEU A 192 -4.98 -13.44 -10.31
C LEU A 192 -4.09 -14.50 -9.66
N TYR A 193 -4.43 -14.93 -8.44
CA TYR A 193 -3.68 -15.95 -7.72
C TYR A 193 -3.68 -17.28 -8.48
N GLU A 194 -4.84 -17.73 -8.97
CA GLU A 194 -4.93 -18.97 -9.76
C GLU A 194 -4.13 -18.88 -11.07
N ILE A 195 -4.24 -17.77 -11.81
CA ILE A 195 -3.46 -17.56 -13.05
C ILE A 195 -1.95 -17.62 -12.78
N LEU A 196 -1.50 -17.05 -11.66
CA LEU A 196 -0.09 -17.07 -11.26
C LEU A 196 0.37 -18.45 -10.80
N LYS A 197 -0.50 -19.20 -10.11
CA LYS A 197 -0.23 -20.56 -9.65
C LYS A 197 -0.07 -21.52 -10.84
N ASP A 198 -0.96 -21.46 -11.83
CA ASP A 198 -0.89 -22.30 -13.02
C ASP A 198 0.39 -22.04 -13.83
N ARG A 199 0.83 -20.77 -13.91
CA ARG A 199 2.12 -20.43 -14.52
C ARG A 199 3.32 -20.98 -13.75
N ARG A 200 3.24 -21.05 -12.42
CA ARG A 200 4.29 -21.63 -11.58
C ARG A 200 4.37 -23.15 -11.69
N SER A 201 3.26 -23.82 -12.01
CA SER A 201 3.21 -25.26 -12.27
C SER A 201 3.65 -25.64 -13.70
N SER A 202 3.80 -24.66 -14.59
CA SER A 202 4.17 -24.85 -16.00
C SER A 202 5.61 -24.41 -16.32
N ILE A 203 6.41 -24.11 -15.30
CA ILE A 203 7.86 -23.81 -15.35
C ILE A 203 8.55 -24.83 -14.44
#